data_AF-A0A941F2Y9-F1
#
_entry.id   AF-A0A941F2Y9-F1
#
_cell.length_a   1.000
_cell.length_b   1.000
_cell.length_c   1.000
_cell.angle_alpha   90.00
_cell.angle_beta   90.00
_cell.angle_gamma   90.00
#
_symmetry.space_group_name_H-M   'P 1'
#
loop_
_entity.id
_entity.type
_entity.pdbx_description
1 polymer ?
#
loop_
_entity_poly.entity_id
_entity_poly.type
_entity_poly.pdbx_seq_one_letter_code
_entity_poly.pdbx_strand_id
1 'polypeptide(L)'
;MEETKICSCCHEEKPIDEYYKFKDVRGKERISSRCKACRIESVRIWREKNKSRHKDYTRQYRAKNKEKMAMHEKKYYEKQKAKKQNTSNDKSDIIRIEKCLHQSLNATPDISKAIAFKKQFFQKKLIQLRTVV
;
A
#
# COMPACT_ATOMS: atom_id res chain seq x y z
N MET A 1 -0.54 0.17 -44.87
CA MET A 1 0.60 -0.70 -45.21
C MET A 1 1.38 -0.91 -43.94
N GLU A 2 1.52 -2.16 -43.49
CA GLU A 2 2.34 -2.46 -42.32
C GLU A 2 3.81 -2.40 -42.74
N GLU A 3 4.58 -1.53 -42.09
CA GLU A 3 6.02 -1.45 -42.33
C GLU A 3 6.69 -2.69 -41.71
N THR A 4 7.37 -3.48 -42.55
CA THR A 4 8.11 -4.67 -42.15
C THR A 4 9.62 -4.44 -42.19
N LYS A 5 10.35 -5.24 -41.41
CA LYS A 5 11.80 -5.17 -41.29
C LYS A 5 12.37 -6.58 -41.10
N ILE A 6 13.54 -6.82 -41.72
CA ILE A 6 14.29 -8.08 -41.59
C ILE A 6 15.17 -8.05 -40.36
N CYS A 7 15.11 -9.10 -39.55
CA CYS A 7 15.92 -9.23 -38.34
C CYS A 7 17.35 -9.62 -38.71
N SER A 8 18.36 -8.86 -38.27
CA SER A 8 19.79 -9.20 -38.49
C SER A 8 20.29 -10.46 -37.78
N CYS A 9 19.47 -11.09 -36.93
CA CYS A 9 19.83 -12.29 -36.16
C CYS A 9 19.16 -13.56 -36.69
N CYS A 10 17.84 -13.53 -36.89
CA CYS A 10 17.08 -14.69 -37.40
C CYS A 10 16.73 -14.58 -38.89
N HIS A 11 16.98 -13.42 -39.53
CA HIS A 11 16.72 -13.16 -40.95
C HIS A 11 15.25 -13.30 -41.40
N GLU A 12 14.32 -13.34 -40.46
CA GLU A 12 12.87 -13.35 -40.74
C GLU A 12 12.35 -11.92 -40.94
N GLU A 13 11.39 -11.77 -41.86
CA GLU A 13 10.63 -10.53 -42.04
C GLU A 13 9.56 -10.43 -40.96
N LYS A 14 9.57 -9.34 -40.20
CA LYS A 14 8.61 -9.11 -39.12
C LYS A 14 8.10 -7.66 -39.17
N PRO A 15 6.88 -7.39 -38.70
CA PRO A 15 6.41 -6.01 -38.57
C PRO A 15 7.33 -5.21 -37.63
N ILE A 16 7.44 -3.90 -37.84
CA ILE A 16 8.28 -3.02 -37.01
C ILE A 16 7.91 -3.09 -35.52
N ASP A 17 6.66 -3.40 -35.18
CA ASP A 17 6.25 -3.56 -33.78
C ASP A 17 6.99 -4.70 -33.05
N GLU A 18 7.47 -5.72 -33.77
CA GLU A 18 8.27 -6.81 -33.20
C GLU A 18 9.72 -6.42 -32.87
N TYR A 19 10.05 -5.13 -32.95
CA TYR A 19 11.37 -4.59 -32.64
C TYR A 19 11.28 -3.56 -31.51
N TYR A 20 12.33 -3.47 -30.70
CA TYR A 20 12.43 -2.43 -29.69
C TYR A 20 12.73 -1.07 -30.33
N LYS A 21 12.01 -0.03 -29.89
CA LYS A 21 12.33 1.37 -30.16
C LYS A 21 13.23 1.91 -29.06
N PHE A 22 14.22 2.72 -29.42
CA PHE A 22 15.11 3.39 -28.49
C PHE A 22 15.47 4.77 -29.02
N LYS A 23 15.86 5.66 -28.11
CA LYS A 23 16.35 7.00 -28.48
C LYS A 23 17.87 6.97 -28.52
N ASP A 24 18.45 7.54 -29.57
CA ASP A 24 19.89 7.73 -29.64
C ASP A 24 20.34 8.91 -28.75
N VAL A 25 21.66 9.14 -28.69
CA VAL A 25 22.26 10.25 -27.91
C VAL A 25 21.83 11.63 -28.39
N ARG A 26 21.29 11.74 -29.62
CA ARG A 26 20.75 12.97 -30.20
C ARG A 26 19.23 13.07 -30.00
N GLY A 27 18.63 12.13 -29.27
CA GLY A 27 17.20 12.07 -29.00
C GLY A 27 16.36 11.51 -30.15
N LYS A 28 16.96 11.07 -31.26
CA LYS A 28 16.22 10.54 -32.41
C LYS A 28 15.76 9.11 -32.12
N GLU A 29 14.49 8.84 -32.40
CA GLU A 29 13.94 7.49 -32.27
C GLU A 29 14.51 6.58 -33.37
N ARG A 30 14.98 5.40 -32.95
CA ARG A 30 15.55 4.37 -33.79
C ARG A 30 14.97 3.02 -33.41
N ILE A 31 14.93 2.13 -34.39
CA ILE A 31 14.45 0.76 -34.23
C ILE A 31 15.64 -0.19 -34.18
N SER A 32 15.60 -1.15 -33.25
CA SER A 32 16.65 -2.17 -33.13
C SER A 32 16.85 -2.95 -34.43
N SER A 33 18.06 -3.47 -34.64
CA SER A 33 18.37 -4.37 -35.76
C SER A 33 17.94 -5.82 -35.49
N ARG A 34 17.62 -6.17 -34.24
CA ARG A 34 17.20 -7.50 -33.82
C ARG A 34 15.77 -7.47 -33.32
N CYS A 35 14.99 -8.50 -33.64
CA CYS A 35 13.62 -8.64 -33.14
C CYS A 35 13.61 -8.91 -31.64
N LYS A 36 12.44 -8.69 -31.00
CA LYS A 36 12.21 -8.93 -29.56
C LYS A 36 12.58 -10.36 -29.17
N ALA A 37 12.16 -11.36 -29.95
CA ALA A 37 12.45 -12.77 -29.69
C ALA A 37 13.96 -13.07 -29.59
N CYS A 38 14.75 -12.64 -30.58
CA CYS A 38 16.21 -12.83 -30.55
C CYS A 38 16.86 -12.11 -29.36
N ARG A 39 16.34 -10.93 -28.99
CA ARG A 39 16.85 -10.19 -27.83
C ARG A 39 16.56 -10.93 -26.52
N ILE A 40 15.34 -11.45 -26.37
CA ILE A 40 14.92 -12.23 -25.19
C ILE A 40 15.80 -13.47 -25.05
N GLU A 41 16.01 -14.21 -26.14
CA GLU A 41 16.81 -15.43 -26.12
C GLU A 41 18.29 -15.15 -25.80
N SER A 42 18.87 -14.11 -26.42
CA SER A 42 20.23 -13.68 -26.12
C SER A 42 20.40 -13.30 -24.64
N VAL A 43 19.41 -12.61 -24.05
CA VAL A 43 19.42 -12.26 -22.63
C VAL A 43 19.29 -13.52 -21.76
N ARG A 44 18.43 -14.49 -22.13
CA ARG A 44 18.28 -15.76 -21.42
C ARG A 44 19.60 -16.54 -21.37
N ILE A 45 20.24 -16.70 -22.53
CA ILE A 45 21.55 -17.38 -22.64
C ILE A 45 22.60 -16.67 -21.79
N TRP A 46 22.67 -15.34 -21.86
CA TRP A 46 23.62 -14.56 -21.06
C TRP A 46 23.38 -14.75 -19.56
N ARG A 47 22.11 -14.74 -19.12
CA ARG A 47 21.75 -14.95 -17.70
C ARG A 47 22.16 -16.34 -17.22
N GLU A 48 21.92 -17.38 -18.01
CA GLU A 48 22.30 -18.75 -17.62
C GLU A 48 23.81 -18.90 -17.55
N LYS A 49 24.55 -18.40 -18.54
CA LYS A 49 26.02 -18.41 -18.55
C LYS A 49 26.64 -17.63 -17.38
N ASN A 50 25.99 -16.56 -16.93
CA ASN A 50 26.50 -15.67 -15.87
C ASN A 50 25.81 -15.87 -14.51
N LYS A 51 25.10 -16.99 -14.34
CA LYS A 51 24.32 -17.28 -13.14
C LYS A 51 25.17 -17.35 -11.87
N SER A 52 26.32 -18.00 -11.93
CA SER A 52 27.29 -18.06 -10.82
C SER A 52 27.80 -16.66 -10.48
N ARG A 53 28.29 -15.92 -11.48
CA ARG A 53 28.79 -14.54 -11.32
C ARG A 53 27.75 -13.63 -10.67
N HIS A 54 26.48 -13.74 -11.04
CA HIS A 54 25.42 -12.95 -10.43
C HIS A 54 25.19 -13.31 -8.96
N LYS A 55 25.24 -14.60 -8.61
CA LYS A 55 25.15 -15.07 -7.22
C LYS A 55 26.32 -14.54 -6.38
N ASP A 56 27.54 -14.60 -6.92
CA ASP A 56 28.73 -14.14 -6.23
C ASP A 56 28.73 -12.63 -6.03
N TYR A 57 28.38 -11.88 -7.08
CA TYR A 57 28.19 -10.44 -6.99
C TYR A 57 27.15 -10.08 -5.92
N THR A 58 26.01 -10.77 -5.91
CA THR A 58 24.95 -10.54 -4.91
C THR A 58 25.43 -10.84 -3.50
N ARG A 59 26.17 -11.94 -3.30
CA ARG A 59 26.78 -12.31 -2.02
C ARG A 59 27.74 -11.22 -1.53
N GLN A 60 28.65 -10.79 -2.39
CA GLN A 60 29.62 -9.73 -2.07
C GLN A 60 28.94 -8.40 -1.76
N TYR A 61 27.94 -8.02 -2.56
CA TYR A 61 27.18 -6.80 -2.35
C TYR A 61 26.47 -6.81 -1.00
N ARG A 62 25.80 -7.92 -0.65
CA ARG A 62 25.13 -8.09 0.66
C ARG A 62 26.12 -8.05 1.82
N ALA A 63 27.29 -8.71 1.68
CA ALA A 63 28.33 -8.68 2.70
C ALA A 63 28.85 -7.25 2.94
N LYS A 64 29.15 -6.52 1.86
CA LYS A 64 29.66 -5.13 1.92
C LYS A 64 28.62 -4.12 2.42
N ASN A 65 27.33 -4.37 2.19
CA ASN A 65 26.25 -3.42 2.51
C ASN A 65 25.33 -3.91 3.62
N LYS A 66 25.78 -4.84 4.48
CA LYS A 66 24.97 -5.48 5.52
C LYS A 66 24.25 -4.46 6.41
N GLU A 67 24.95 -3.42 6.86
CA GLU A 67 24.40 -2.37 7.72
C GLU A 67 23.35 -1.51 7.01
N LYS A 68 23.59 -1.14 5.74
CA LYS A 68 22.62 -0.40 4.92
C LYS A 68 21.35 -1.22 4.69
N MET A 69 21.50 -2.53 4.48
CA MET A 69 20.36 -3.45 4.34
C MET A 69 19.56 -3.53 5.63
N ALA A 70 20.21 -3.71 6.78
CA ALA A 70 19.56 -3.74 8.09
C ALA A 70 18.83 -2.42 8.41
N MET A 71 19.43 -1.28 8.07
CA MET A 71 18.78 0.03 8.22
C MET A 71 17.52 0.15 7.36
N HIS A 72 17.58 -0.27 6.09
CA HIS A 72 16.43 -0.24 5.19
C HIS A 72 15.31 -1.17 5.69
N GLU A 73 15.68 -2.37 6.16
CA GLU A 73 14.76 -3.33 6.75
C GLU A 73 14.07 -2.76 8.00
N LYS A 74 14.83 -2.14 8.91
CA LYS A 74 14.28 -1.45 10.09
C LYS A 74 13.26 -0.38 9.70
N LYS A 75 13.60 0.50 8.76
CA LYS A 75 12.69 1.55 8.25
C LYS A 75 11.41 0.97 7.65
N TYR A 76 11.53 -0.14 6.92
CA TYR A 76 10.37 -0.83 6.35
C TYR A 76 9.44 -1.32 7.46
N TYR A 77 9.96 -2.03 8.47
CA TYR A 77 9.15 -2.53 9.58
C TYR A 77 8.53 -1.40 10.41
N GLU A 78 9.27 -0.32 10.67
CA GLU A 78 8.73 0.86 11.36
C GLU A 78 7.56 1.49 10.60
N LYS A 79 7.68 1.62 9.27
CA LYS A 79 6.59 2.14 8.43
C LYS A 79 5.37 1.23 8.46
N GLN A 80 5.56 -0.09 8.42
CA GLN A 80 4.45 -1.04 8.50
C GLN A 80 3.79 -1.06 9.88
N LYS A 81 4.58 -0.94 10.95
CA LYS A 81 4.07 -0.78 12.32
C LYS A 81 3.25 0.50 12.46
N ALA A 82 3.75 1.62 11.95
CA ALA A 82 3.04 2.90 11.95
C ALA A 82 1.72 2.82 11.18
N LYS A 83 1.69 2.15 10.02
CA LYS A 83 0.45 1.90 9.28
C LYS A 83 -0.56 1.09 10.10
N LYS A 84 -0.13 0.02 10.75
CA LYS A 84 -1.00 -0.82 11.59
C LYS A 84 -1.55 -0.05 12.81
N GLN A 85 -0.74 0.81 13.41
CA GLN A 85 -1.16 1.66 14.53
C GLN A 85 -2.11 2.79 14.08
N ASN A 86 -1.90 3.32 12.88
CA ASN A 86 -2.79 4.33 12.31
C ASN A 86 -4.15 3.73 11.91
N THR A 87 -4.22 2.47 11.48
CA THR A 87 -5.49 1.78 11.23
C THR A 87 -6.25 1.45 12.52
N SER A 88 -5.56 1.23 13.65
CA SER A 88 -6.24 1.02 14.96
C SER A 88 -6.68 2.34 15.61
N ASN A 89 -6.16 3.48 15.15
CA ASN A 89 -6.48 4.82 15.63
C ASN A 89 -7.27 5.63 14.58
N ASP A 90 -7.83 4.96 13.56
CA ASP A 90 -8.55 5.65 12.50
C ASP A 90 -9.80 6.32 13.10
N LYS A 91 -9.95 7.64 12.85
CA LYS A 91 -11.03 8.45 13.41
C LYS A 91 -12.40 7.87 13.05
N SER A 92 -12.50 7.11 11.97
CA SER A 92 -13.71 6.39 11.58
C SER A 92 -14.16 5.34 12.61
N ASP A 93 -13.24 4.66 13.28
CA ASP A 93 -13.55 3.63 14.27
C ASP A 93 -13.98 4.25 15.61
N ILE A 94 -13.37 5.37 16.00
CA ILE A 94 -13.81 6.18 17.14
C ILE A 94 -15.21 6.76 16.88
N ILE A 95 -15.44 7.36 15.71
CA ILE A 95 -16.75 7.90 15.29
C ILE A 95 -17.81 6.79 15.25
N ARG A 96 -17.45 5.57 14.82
CA ARG A 96 -18.35 4.41 14.79
C ARG A 96 -18.73 3.95 16.20
N ILE A 97 -17.79 3.93 17.15
CA ILE A 97 -18.03 3.61 18.56
C ILE A 97 -18.92 4.68 19.22
N GLU A 98 -18.62 5.97 19.01
CA GLU A 98 -19.42 7.10 19.53
C GLU A 98 -20.86 7.07 19.00
N LYS A 99 -21.04 6.79 17.69
CA LYS A 99 -22.36 6.68 17.07
C LYS A 99 -23.18 5.50 17.64
N CYS A 100 -22.52 4.40 17.98
CA CYS A 100 -23.15 3.24 18.60
C CYS A 100 -23.58 3.51 20.06
N LEU A 101 -22.73 4.22 20.83
CA LEU A 101 -23.07 4.69 22.18
C LEU A 101 -24.25 5.66 22.17
N HIS A 102 -24.27 6.62 21.25
CA HIS A 102 -25.38 7.57 21.12
C HIS A 102 -26.70 6.87 20.74
N GLN A 103 -26.66 5.81 19.92
CA GLN A 103 -27.84 5.00 19.62
C GLN A 103 -28.35 4.23 20.85
N SER A 104 -27.47 3.64 21.66
CA SER A 104 -27.87 2.92 22.88
C SER A 104 -28.49 3.82 23.96
N LEU A 105 -28.00 5.06 24.11
CA LEU A 105 -28.55 6.02 25.08
C LEU A 105 -29.91 6.59 24.65
N ASN A 106 -30.19 6.61 23.35
CA ASN A 106 -31.46 7.06 22.79
C ASN A 106 -32.48 5.91 22.57
N ALA A 107 -32.07 4.65 22.76
CA ALA A 107 -32.91 3.46 22.55
C ALA A 107 -33.75 3.06 23.78
N THR A 108 -33.68 3.78 24.90
CA THR A 108 -34.55 3.55 26.06
C THR A 108 -35.40 4.79 26.35
N PRO A 109 -36.68 4.84 25.93
CA PRO A 109 -37.61 5.91 26.31
C PRO A 109 -37.88 5.97 27.83
N ASP A 110 -37.42 4.97 28.57
CA ASP A 110 -37.78 4.73 29.96
C ASP A 110 -36.81 5.36 30.97
N ILE A 111 -35.54 5.55 30.60
CA ILE A 111 -34.54 6.16 31.49
C ILE A 111 -34.82 7.66 31.67
N SER A 112 -35.23 8.37 30.61
CA SER A 112 -35.59 9.79 30.66
C SER A 112 -36.77 10.03 31.60
N LYS A 113 -37.77 9.14 31.59
CA LYS A 113 -38.91 9.17 32.51
C LYS A 113 -38.50 8.80 33.93
N ALA A 114 -37.62 7.81 34.11
CA ALA A 114 -37.11 7.42 35.43
C ALA A 114 -36.25 8.52 36.09
N ILE A 115 -35.46 9.27 35.31
CA ILE A 115 -34.67 10.42 35.79
C ILE A 115 -35.60 11.59 36.14
N ALA A 116 -36.61 11.87 35.32
CA ALA A 116 -37.61 12.90 35.60
C ALA A 116 -38.41 12.58 36.88
N PHE A 117 -38.83 11.33 37.05
CA PHE A 117 -39.55 10.85 38.23
C PHE A 117 -38.70 10.97 39.51
N LYS A 118 -37.41 10.60 39.46
CA LYS A 118 -36.47 10.78 40.58
C LYS A 118 -36.25 12.26 40.93
N LYS A 119 -36.13 13.15 39.95
CA LYS A 119 -36.01 14.60 40.20
C LYS A 119 -37.27 15.17 40.85
N GLN A 120 -38.45 14.78 40.39
CA GLN A 120 -39.73 15.24 40.93
C GLN A 120 -39.98 14.71 42.36
N PHE A 121 -39.57 13.46 42.63
CA PHE A 121 -39.62 12.86 43.96
C PHE A 121 -38.69 13.58 44.95
N PHE A 122 -37.46 13.91 44.54
CA PHE A 122 -36.53 14.68 45.37
C PHE A 122 -36.99 16.12 45.63
N GLN A 123 -37.56 16.80 44.64
CA GLN A 123 -38.13 18.14 44.83
C GLN A 123 -39.31 18.15 45.81
N LYS A 124 -40.23 17.18 45.72
CA LYS A 124 -41.35 17.05 46.67
C LYS A 124 -40.88 16.76 48.09
N LYS A 125 -39.84 15.93 48.26
CA LYS A 125 -39.25 15.62 49.57
C LYS A 125 -38.56 16.83 50.20
N LEU A 126 -37.91 17.68 49.39
CA LEU A 126 -37.32 18.94 49.83
C LEU A 126 -38.35 20.01 50.21
N ILE A 127 -39.52 20.02 49.56
CA ILE A 127 -40.63 20.93 49.90
C ILE A 127 -41.28 20.50 51.23
N GLN A 128 -41.52 19.20 51.44
CA GLN A 128 -42.07 18.69 52.71
C GLN A 128 -41.15 18.93 53.92
N LEU A 129 -39.82 18.88 53.72
CA LEU A 129 -38.84 19.20 54.77
C LEU A 129 -38.78 20.70 55.12
N ARG A 130 -39.31 21.58 54.25
CA ARG A 130 -39.35 23.03 54.49
C ARG A 130 -40.64 23.52 55.15
N THR A 131 -41.69 22.71 55.21
CA THR A 131 -43.00 23.07 55.77
C THR A 131 -43.24 22.55 57.20
N VAL A 132 -42.23 21.95 57.84
CA VAL A 132 -42.28 21.44 59.23
C VAL A 132 -41.36 22.27 60.16
N VAL A 133 -41.20 23.56 59.85
CA VAL A 133 -40.65 24.58 60.78
C VAL A 133 -41.76 25.55 61.14
#